data_AF-A0A0F9NYE5-F1
#
_entry.id   AF-A0A0F9NYE5-F1
#
_cell.length_a   1.000
_cell.length_b   1.000
_cell.length_c   1.000
_cell.angle_alpha   90.00
_cell.angle_beta   90.00
_cell.angle_gamma   90.00
#
_symmetry.space_group_name_H-M   'P 1'
#
loop_
_entity.id
_entity.type
_entity.pdbx_description
1 polymer ?
#
loop_
_entity_poly.entity_id
_entity_poly.type
_entity_poly.pdbx_seq_one_letter_code
_entity_poly.pdbx_strand_id
1 'polypeptide(L)'
;MDRVDLIMKFESGELSEADTIELFQDLVDSGMAWKLQGFYGRTATALIEAGHVVRPTVQRGGETSERNRQPNQPHVPRTARCDRRGPNV
;
A
#
# COMPACT_ATOMS: atom_id res chain seq x y z
N MET A 1 7.81 -15.77 -15.14
CA MET A 1 8.66 -14.98 -16.06
C MET A 1 9.28 -13.83 -15.28
N ASP A 2 10.43 -13.32 -15.70
CA ASP A 2 10.94 -12.07 -15.13
C ASP A 2 10.07 -10.92 -15.63
N ARG A 3 9.67 -10.04 -14.71
CA ARG A 3 8.88 -8.85 -14.99
C ARG A 3 9.69 -7.81 -15.80
N VAL A 4 11.02 -7.83 -15.70
CA VAL A 4 11.90 -6.97 -16.53
C VAL A 4 11.88 -7.41 -18.00
N ASP A 5 11.90 -8.72 -18.28
CA ASP A 5 11.78 -9.24 -19.65
C ASP A 5 10.47 -8.83 -20.32
N LEU A 6 9.37 -8.85 -19.57
CA LEU A 6 8.06 -8.42 -20.07
C LEU A 6 8.01 -6.92 -20.38
N ILE A 7 8.68 -6.07 -19.58
CA ILE A 7 8.80 -4.62 -19.85
C ILE A 7 9.57 -4.39 -21.14
N MET A 8 10.70 -5.08 -21.35
CA MET A 8 11.47 -4.94 -22.60
C MET A 8 10.64 -5.31 -23.84
N LYS A 9 9.85 -6.39 -23.76
CA LYS A 9 8.96 -6.81 -24.85
C LYS A 9 7.82 -5.82 -25.10
N PHE A 10 7.26 -5.23 -24.03
CA PHE A 10 6.27 -4.17 -24.13
C PHE A 10 6.82 -2.93 -24.83
N GLU A 11 8.03 -2.48 -24.46
CA GLU A 11 8.69 -1.35 -25.12
C GLU A 11 9.05 -1.64 -26.57
N SER A 12 9.34 -2.90 -26.89
CA SER A 12 9.60 -3.36 -28.26
C SER A 12 8.33 -3.54 -29.10
N GLY A 13 7.14 -3.48 -28.49
CA GLY A 13 5.85 -3.73 -29.16
C GLY A 13 5.64 -5.19 -29.59
N GLU A 14 6.42 -6.12 -29.06
CA GLU A 14 6.30 -7.56 -29.33
C GLU A 14 5.29 -8.26 -28.41
N LEU A 15 4.75 -7.52 -27.44
CA LEU A 15 3.86 -8.03 -26.42
C LEU A 15 2.41 -8.04 -26.93
N SER A 16 1.71 -9.17 -26.76
CA SER A 16 0.28 -9.26 -27.05
C SER A 16 -0.52 -8.45 -26.03
N GLU A 17 -1.78 -8.15 -26.36
CA GLU A 17 -2.69 -7.46 -25.46
C GLU A 17 -2.91 -8.26 -24.16
N ALA A 18 -3.04 -9.59 -24.27
CA ALA A 18 -3.17 -10.48 -23.10
C ALA A 18 -1.92 -10.43 -22.19
N ASP A 19 -0.73 -10.53 -22.78
CA ASP A 19 0.54 -10.46 -22.06
C ASP A 19 0.77 -9.07 -21.43
N THR A 20 0.30 -8.02 -22.10
CA THR A 20 0.33 -6.65 -21.58
C THR A 20 -0.53 -6.54 -20.33
N ILE A 21 -1.74 -7.09 -20.36
CA ILE A 21 -2.63 -7.12 -19.19
C ILE A 21 -2.00 -7.90 -18.04
N GLU A 22 -1.40 -9.06 -18.32
CA GLU A 22 -0.73 -9.89 -17.31
C GLU A 22 0.47 -9.15 -16.66
N LEU A 23 1.29 -8.48 -17.48
CA LEU A 23 2.37 -7.62 -17.01
C LEU A 23 1.86 -6.51 -16.07
N PHE A 24 0.85 -5.75 -16.51
CA PHE A 24 0.30 -4.65 -15.70
C PHE A 24 -0.40 -5.16 -14.45
N GLN A 25 -1.01 -6.35 -14.48
CA GLN A 25 -1.60 -7.00 -13.32
C GLN A 25 -0.54 -7.34 -12.27
N ASP A 26 0.61 -7.91 -12.66
CA ASP A 26 1.73 -8.21 -11.74
C ASP A 26 2.38 -6.92 -11.19
N LEU A 27 2.51 -5.89 -12.02
CA LEU A 27 3.02 -4.57 -11.61
C LEU A 27 2.09 -3.87 -10.63
N VAL A 28 0.77 -3.95 -10.80
CA VAL A 28 -0.21 -3.37 -9.89
C VAL A 28 -0.28 -4.18 -8.60
N ASP A 29 -0.22 -5.51 -8.67
CA ASP A 29 -0.27 -6.39 -7.50
C ASP A 29 0.94 -6.20 -6.57
N SER A 30 2.14 -6.14 -7.17
CA SER A 30 3.39 -5.84 -6.44
C SER A 30 3.53 -4.36 -6.03
N GLY A 31 2.64 -3.49 -6.52
CA GLY A 31 2.69 -2.05 -6.32
C GLY A 31 3.84 -1.35 -7.06
N MET A 32 4.52 -2.04 -7.97
CA MET A 32 5.62 -1.49 -8.77
C MET A 32 5.11 -0.46 -9.80
N ALA A 33 3.91 -0.64 -10.33
CA ALA A 33 3.24 0.32 -11.23
C ALA A 33 3.17 1.74 -10.63
N TRP A 34 3.07 1.85 -9.31
CA TRP A 34 3.00 3.12 -8.57
C TRP A 34 4.37 3.69 -8.20
N LYS A 35 5.42 2.86 -8.23
CA LYS A 35 6.81 3.27 -7.98
C LYS A 35 7.49 3.82 -9.24
N LEU A 36 7.14 3.29 -10.42
CA LEU A 36 7.55 3.86 -11.69
C LEU A 36 6.72 5.11 -11.99
N GLN A 37 7.20 6.25 -11.50
CA GLN A 37 6.61 7.56 -11.73
C GLN A 37 6.44 7.82 -13.24
N GLY A 38 5.27 8.28 -13.69
CA GLY A 38 5.03 8.71 -15.07
C GLY A 38 3.99 7.89 -15.84
N PHE A 39 4.39 7.34 -17.00
CA PHE A 39 3.50 6.64 -17.95
C PHE A 39 2.91 5.36 -17.35
N TYR A 40 3.72 4.55 -16.67
CA TYR A 40 3.31 3.27 -16.11
C TYR A 40 2.13 3.38 -15.13
N GLY A 41 2.16 4.37 -14.23
CA GLY A 41 1.04 4.62 -13.31
C GLY A 41 -0.25 5.04 -14.03
N ARG A 42 -0.18 5.87 -15.07
CA ARG A 42 -1.36 6.28 -15.85
C ARG A 42 -1.93 5.14 -16.67
N THR A 43 -1.06 4.35 -17.30
CA THR A 43 -1.46 3.17 -18.08
C THR A 43 -2.09 2.12 -17.18
N ALA A 44 -1.52 1.87 -16.00
CA ALA A 44 -2.11 0.98 -15.01
C ALA A 44 -3.51 1.47 -14.58
N THR A 45 -3.68 2.75 -14.28
CA THR A 45 -5.01 3.31 -13.97
C THR A 45 -5.99 3.15 -15.12
N ALA A 46 -5.59 3.47 -16.35
CA ALA A 46 -6.46 3.33 -17.52
C ALA A 46 -6.91 1.87 -17.74
N LEU A 47 -6.01 0.90 -17.52
CA LEU A 47 -6.32 -0.53 -17.61
C LEU A 47 -7.27 -1.00 -16.49
N ILE A 48 -7.14 -0.43 -15.29
CA ILE A 48 -8.08 -0.68 -14.18
C ILE A 48 -9.46 -0.09 -14.49
N GLU A 49 -9.51 1.14 -15.02
CA GLU A 49 -10.76 1.80 -15.41
C GLU A 49 -11.47 1.09 -16.56
N ALA A 50 -10.70 0.54 -17.52
CA ALA A 50 -11.23 -0.29 -18.59
C ALA A 50 -11.70 -1.68 -18.12
N GLY A 51 -11.37 -2.09 -16.88
CA GLY A 51 -11.72 -3.39 -16.34
C GLY A 51 -10.84 -4.55 -16.83
N HIS A 52 -9.70 -4.26 -17.44
CA HIS A 52 -8.72 -5.28 -17.84
C HIS A 52 -7.86 -5.76 -16.67
N VAL A 53 -7.56 -4.87 -15.71
CA VAL A 53 -6.71 -5.15 -14.55
C VAL A 53 -7.50 -4.92 -13.26
N VAL A 54 -7.39 -5.84 -12.30
CA VAL A 54 -8.07 -5.74 -11.01
C VAL A 54 -7.08 -5.36 -9.93
N ARG A 55 -7.37 -4.30 -9.17
CA ARG A 55 -6.56 -3.94 -8.01
C ARG A 55 -6.69 -5.03 -6.93
N PRO A 56 -5.60 -5.53 -6.34
CA PRO A 56 -5.69 -6.55 -5.31
C PRO A 56 -6.50 -6.04 -4.12
N THR A 57 -7.64 -6.68 -3.90
CA THR A 57 -8.58 -6.38 -2.82
C THR A 57 -8.12 -7.04 -1.53
N VAL A 58 -6.93 -6.70 -1.05
CA VAL A 58 -6.45 -7.08 0.29
C VAL A 58 -6.42 -8.61 0.51
N GLN A 59 -5.26 -9.24 0.27
CA GLN A 59 -4.98 -10.52 0.93
C GLN A 59 -4.79 -10.25 2.43
N ARG A 60 -5.90 -10.08 3.17
CA ARG A 60 -5.88 -10.26 4.62
C ARG A 60 -5.70 -11.74 4.87
N GLY A 61 -4.45 -12.18 4.90
CA GLY A 61 -4.08 -13.37 5.64
C GLY A 61 -4.60 -13.17 7.07
N GLY A 62 -5.58 -13.98 7.45
CA GLY A 62 -5.78 -14.28 8.86
C GLY A 62 -4.54 -14.97 9.42
N GLU A 63 -4.43 -14.95 10.75
CA GLU A 63 -3.42 -15.59 11.59
C GLU A 63 -2.15 -14.71 11.80
N THR A 64 -2.02 -14.03 12.94
CA THR A 64 -2.00 -14.65 14.26
C THR A 64 -2.75 -13.84 15.32
N SER A 65 -3.75 -14.48 15.90
CA SER A 65 -4.19 -14.24 17.28
C SER A 65 -3.01 -14.40 18.24
N GLU A 66 -3.10 -13.71 19.38
CA GLU A 66 -2.28 -13.90 20.59
C GLU A 66 -0.84 -13.38 20.63
N ARG A 67 -0.72 -12.12 21.08
CA ARG A 67 0.09 -11.62 22.23
C ARG A 67 0.14 -10.09 22.08
N ASN A 68 -0.25 -9.24 23.00
CA ASN A 68 0.08 -9.25 24.41
C ASN A 68 -0.88 -8.25 25.10
N ARG A 69 -1.83 -8.75 25.90
CA ARG A 69 -2.53 -7.90 26.88
C ARG A 69 -1.50 -7.53 27.95
N GLN A 70 -1.02 -6.29 27.96
CA GLN A 70 -0.44 -5.71 29.16
C GLN A 70 -1.39 -4.67 29.74
N PRO A 71 -2.25 -5.03 30.70
CA PRO A 71 -2.79 -4.06 31.63
C PRO A 71 -1.81 -3.98 32.80
N ASN A 72 -0.82 -3.11 32.71
CA ASN A 72 -0.09 -2.66 33.90
C ASN A 72 0.20 -1.16 33.76
N GLN A 73 -0.88 -0.39 33.79
CA GLN A 73 -0.84 1.01 34.17
C GLN A 73 -0.81 1.03 35.71
N PRO A 74 0.28 1.48 36.36
CA PRO A 74 0.21 1.75 37.79
C PRO A 74 -0.73 2.93 38.01
N HIS A 75 -1.79 2.68 38.76
CA HIS A 75 -2.73 3.69 39.23
C HIS A 75 -1.99 4.70 40.12
N VAL A 76 -1.72 5.90 39.59
CA VAL A 76 -1.32 7.02 40.44
C VAL A 76 -2.57 7.58 41.12
N PRO A 77 -2.60 7.71 42.46
CA PRO A 77 -3.75 8.27 43.15
C PRO A 77 -3.93 9.76 42.82
N ARG A 78 -5.21 10.14 42.75
CA ARG A 78 -5.74 11.47 42.45
C ARG A 78 -5.23 12.51 43.46
N THR A 79 -5.16 13.76 42.99
CA THR A 79 -5.12 15.01 43.76
C THR A 79 -3.80 15.44 44.41
N ALA A 80 -3.05 16.27 43.69
CA ALA A 80 -2.34 17.43 44.23
C ALA A 80 -2.70 18.59 43.28
N ARG A 81 -3.77 19.36 43.51
CA ARG A 81 -3.89 20.50 44.44
C ARG A 81 -2.70 21.48 44.35
N CYS A 82 -3.03 22.69 43.91
CA CYS A 82 -2.27 23.97 43.82
C CYS A 82 -2.25 24.43 42.35
N ASP A 83 -3.14 25.30 41.85
CA ASP A 83 -3.61 26.58 42.39
C ASP A 83 -2.46 27.44 42.96
N ARG A 84 -1.71 28.07 42.06
CA ARG A 84 -1.07 29.35 42.36
C ARG A 84 -0.77 30.14 41.08
N ARG A 85 -1.67 31.08 40.79
CA ARG A 85 -1.43 32.47 40.36
C ARG A 85 -0.05 32.81 39.75
N GLY A 86 -0.12 33.43 38.57
CA GLY A 86 0.73 34.58 38.24
C GLY A 86 0.68 34.93 36.76
N PRO A 87 -0.06 35.98 36.33
CA PRO A 87 0.34 36.72 35.15
C PRO A 87 1.52 37.61 35.56
N ASN A 88 2.61 37.63 34.81
CA ASN A 88 3.57 38.70 34.93
C ASN A 88 3.71 39.41 33.58
N VAL A 89 3.65 40.74 33.73
CA VAL A 89 3.75 41.84 32.77
C VAL A 89 4.85 41.67 31.74
#